data_AF-A0A960PGX6-F1
#
_entry.id   AF-A0A960PGX6-F1
#
_cell.length_a   1.000
_cell.length_b   1.000
_cell.length_c   1.000
_cell.angle_alpha   90.00
_cell.angle_beta   90.00
_cell.angle_gamma   90.00
#
_symmetry.space_group_name_H-M   'P 1'
#
loop_
_entity.id
_entity.type
_entity.pdbx_description
1 polymer ?
#
loop_
_entity_poly.entity_id
_entity_poly.type
_entity_poly.pdbx_seq_one_letter_code
_entity_poly.pdbx_strand_id
1 'polypeptide(L)' 'PLAGSTPETTLELADLVLEQAKVAFVPGEAFGSPGYARFSFALADDDMEEGISRIANLVAAG' A
#
# COMPACT_ATOMS: atom_id res chain seq x y z
N PRO A 1 12.50 -6.90 -3.35
CA PRO A 1 12.53 -5.93 -2.21
C PRO A 1 11.98 -4.60 -2.70
N LEU A 2 11.04 -4.00 -1.98
CA LEU A 2 10.40 -2.77 -2.41
C LEU A 2 11.32 -1.58 -2.10
N ALA A 3 11.81 -0.91 -3.15
CA ALA A 3 12.74 0.23 -3.02
C ALA A 3 13.98 -0.06 -2.15
N GLY A 4 14.50 -1.30 -2.20
CA GLY A 4 15.66 -1.71 -1.38
C GLY A 4 15.33 -2.12 0.06
N SER A 5 14.06 -2.10 0.44
CA SER A 5 13.57 -2.53 1.76
C SER A 5 12.67 -3.77 1.64
N THR A 6 12.67 -4.61 2.68
CA THR A 6 11.75 -5.74 2.81
C THR A 6 10.93 -5.50 4.07
N PRO A 7 9.71 -4.94 3.97
CA PRO A 7 8.87 -4.72 5.14
C PRO A 7 8.46 -6.07 5.75
N GLU A 8 8.52 -6.19 7.08
CA GLU A 8 8.15 -7.40 7.81
C GLU A 8 6.73 -7.31 8.39
N THR A 9 6.16 -6.12 8.45
CA THR A 9 4.79 -5.88 8.92
C THR A 9 3.94 -5.15 7.87
N THR A 10 2.61 -5.25 7.98
CA THR A 10 1.73 -4.51 7.06
C THR A 10 1.74 -3.01 7.38
N LEU A 11 2.07 -2.64 8.62
CA LEU A 11 2.36 -1.26 9.01
C LEU A 11 3.58 -0.70 8.25
N GLU A 12 4.72 -1.40 8.27
CA GLU A 12 5.91 -0.97 7.53
C GLU A 12 5.66 -0.92 6.02
N LEU A 13 4.89 -1.87 5.49
CA LEU A 13 4.49 -1.85 4.09
C LEU A 13 3.63 -0.62 3.77
N ALA A 14 2.70 -0.24 4.65
CA ALA A 14 1.86 0.95 4.47
C ALA A 14 2.69 2.23 4.43
N ASP A 15 3.66 2.36 5.34
CA ASP A 15 4.57 3.51 5.38
C ASP A 15 5.43 3.59 4.11
N LEU A 16 5.99 2.47 3.66
CA LEU A 16 6.80 2.41 2.46
C LEU A 16 6.01 2.75 1.20
N VAL A 17 4.79 2.22 1.06
CA VAL A 17 3.91 2.52 -0.08
C VAL A 17 3.49 4.00 -0.07
N LEU A 18 3.22 4.57 1.11
CA LEU A 18 2.94 5.99 1.24
C LEU A 18 4.13 6.86 0.84
N GLU A 19 5.34 6.50 1.26
CA GLU A 19 6.55 7.25 0.94
C GLU A 19 6.88 7.18 -0.56
N GLN A 20 6.90 5.98 -1.13
CA GLN A 20 7.41 5.72 -2.48
C GLN A 20 6.34 5.91 -3.57
N ALA A 21 5.11 5.46 -3.33
CA ALA A 21 4.02 5.49 -4.32
C ALA A 21 2.97 6.57 -4.04
N LYS A 22 3.05 7.29 -2.90
CA LYS A 22 2.08 8.31 -2.49
C LYS A 22 0.65 7.77 -2.39
N VAL A 23 0.51 6.52 -1.93
CA VAL A 23 -0.79 5.88 -1.71
C VAL A 23 -0.92 5.49 -0.24
N ALA A 24 -2.02 5.90 0.39
CA ALA A 24 -2.34 5.54 1.77
C ALA A 24 -3.37 4.41 1.81
N PHE A 25 -3.11 3.39 2.61
CA PHE A 25 -4.09 2.36 2.99
C PHE A 25 -3.98 2.08 4.49
N VAL A 26 -4.98 1.41 5.06
CA VAL A 26 -4.98 1.14 6.50
C VAL A 26 -4.41 -0.26 6.77
N PRO A 27 -3.35 -0.38 7.58
CA PRO A 27 -2.80 -1.67 7.96
C PRO A 27 -3.77 -2.45 8.88
N GLY A 28 -3.85 -3.76 8.72
CA GLY A 28 -4.79 -4.64 9.40
C GLY A 28 -4.51 -4.83 10.88
N GLU A 29 -3.30 -4.50 11.34
CA GLU A 29 -2.90 -4.46 12.76
C GLU A 29 -3.86 -3.57 13.57
N ALA A 30 -4.36 -2.46 12.97
CA ALA A 30 -5.34 -1.59 13.61
C ALA A 30 -6.71 -2.26 13.86
N PHE A 31 -6.97 -3.40 13.20
CA PHE A 31 -8.21 -4.18 13.29
C PHE A 31 -7.99 -5.58 13.87
N GLY A 32 -6.82 -5.87 14.43
CA GLY A 32 -6.48 -7.21 14.94
C GLY A 32 -6.35 -8.27 13.85
N SER A 33 -6.08 -7.87 12.59
CA SER A 33 -5.84 -8.76 11.45
C SER A 33 -4.48 -8.48 10.78
N PRO A 34 -3.34 -8.80 11.43
CA PRO A 34 -2.02 -8.61 10.86
C PRO A 34 -1.84 -9.37 9.53
N GLY A 35 -1.08 -8.81 8.59
CA GLY A 35 -0.88 -9.40 7.26
C GLY A 35 -1.98 -9.06 6.24
N TYR A 36 -2.99 -8.29 6.64
CA TYR A 36 -4.06 -7.80 5.78
C TYR A 36 -4.07 -6.27 5.73
N ALA A 37 -4.62 -5.71 4.66
CA ALA A 37 -4.76 -4.27 4.48
C ALA A 37 -6.20 -3.92 4.11
N ARG A 38 -6.64 -2.71 4.46
CA ARG A 38 -7.95 -2.16 4.09
C ARG A 38 -7.79 -0.96 3.17
N PHE A 39 -8.38 -1.06 1.99
CA PHE A 39 -8.50 0.02 1.02
C PHE A 39 -9.89 0.66 1.10
N SER A 40 -9.95 1.98 0.96
CA SER A 40 -11.21 2.68 0.72
C SER A 40 -11.53 2.60 -0.77
N PHE A 41 -12.74 2.16 -1.11
CA PHE A 41 -13.25 2.18 -2.48
C PHE A 41 -14.24 3.32 -2.73
N ALA A 42 -14.47 4.20 -1.74
CA ALA A 42 -15.33 5.36 -1.85
C ALA A 42 -14.58 6.56 -2.45
N LEU A 43 -13.99 6.36 -3.64
CA LEU A 43 -13.22 7.34 -4.42
C LEU A 43 -13.77 7.37 -5.85
N ALA A 44 -13.35 8.37 -6.64
CA ALA A 44 -13.59 8.32 -8.08
C ALA A 44 -12.83 7.15 -8.71
N ASP A 45 -13.37 6.58 -9.79
CA ASP A 45 -12.75 5.44 -10.49
C ASP A 45 -11.33 5.78 -10.96
N ASP A 46 -11.12 6.98 -11.51
CA ASP A 46 -9.81 7.47 -11.98
C ASP A 46 -8.77 7.51 -10.83
N ASP A 47 -9.15 8.01 -9.65
CA ASP A 47 -8.25 8.07 -8.49
C ASP A 47 -7.90 6.66 -7.99
N MET A 48 -8.87 5.73 -8.05
CA MET A 48 -8.67 4.34 -7.67
C MET A 48 -7.73 3.61 -8.62
N GLU A 49 -7.96 3.75 -9.94
CA GLU A 49 -7.09 3.19 -10.98
C GLU A 49 -5.67 3.71 -10.86
N GLU A 50 -5.50 5.02 -10.65
CA GLU A 50 -4.19 5.63 -10.45
C GLU A 50 -3.49 5.08 -9.20
N GLY A 51 -4.19 5.03 -8.06
CA GLY A 51 -3.64 4.52 -6.81
C GLY A 51 -3.16 3.07 -6.93
N ILE A 52 -3.98 2.20 -7.51
CA ILE A 52 -3.61 0.79 -7.74
C ILE A 52 -2.46 0.66 -8.73
N SER A 53 -2.44 1.45 -9.81
CA SER A 53 -1.36 1.44 -10.79
C SER A 53 -0.02 1.85 -10.19
N ARG A 54 0.00 2.86 -9.31
CA ARG A 54 1.21 3.29 -8.59
C ARG A 54 1.75 2.19 -7.67
N ILE A 55 0.88 1.46 -6.98
CA ILE A 55 1.27 0.29 -6.17
C ILE A 55 1.85 -0.81 -7.05
N ALA A 56 1.16 -1.15 -8.15
CA ALA A 56 1.60 -2.19 -9.08
C ALA A 56 3.00 -1.88 -9.65
N ASN A 57 3.25 -0.62 -10.03
CA ASN A 57 4.55 -0.17 -10.51
C ASN A 57 5.65 -0.30 -9.46
N LEU A 58 5.38 0.07 -8.20
CA LEU A 58 6.34 -0.09 -7.10
C LEU A 58 6.71 -1.56 -6.88
N VAL A 59 5.73 -2.45 -6.92
CA VAL A 59 5.94 -3.89 -6.75
C VAL A 59 6.71 -4.49 -7.93
N ALA A 60 6.40 -4.09 -9.16
CA ALA A 60 7.09 -4.59 -10.36
C ALA A 60 8.53 -4.11 -10.48
N ALA A 61 8.87 -2.97 -9.85
CA ALA A 61 10.21 -2.40 -9.87
C ALA A 61 11.17 -3.01 -8.82
N GLY A 62 10.68 -3.78 -7.86
CA GLY A 62 11.44 -4.34 -6.74
C GLY A 62 11.69 -5.84 -6.80
#